data_AF-A0A1Y2FFD8-F1
#
_entry.id   AF-A0A1Y2FFD8-F1
#
_cell.length_a   1.000
_cell.length_b   1.000
_cell.length_c   1.000
_cell.angle_alpha   90.00
_cell.angle_beta   90.00
_cell.angle_gamma   90.00
#
_symmetry.space_group_name_H-M   'P 1'
#
loop_
_entity.id
_entity.type
_entity.pdbx_description
1 polymer ?
#
loop_
_entity_poly.entity_id
_entity_poly.type
_entity_poly.pdbx_seq_one_letter_code
_entity_poly.pdbx_strand_id
1 'polypeptide(L)'
;EPCSLQYYFDEFFMCYTPKSQLRNWYRYGEQKDCSERWRDLKWCISTRMTDEEGEQAMLRRRQIDLLKRVRSGPNSEDIWELR
;
A
#
# COMPACT_ATOMS: atom_id res chain seq x y z
N GLU A 1 1.70 -3.48 -15.87
CA GLU A 1 2.00 -2.06 -16.13
C GLU A 1 2.42 -1.39 -14.83
N PRO A 2 3.45 -0.53 -14.83
CA PRO A 2 4.07 -0.01 -13.60
C PRO A 2 3.12 0.76 -12.67
N CYS A 3 1.97 1.23 -13.18
CA CYS A 3 0.84 1.63 -12.35
C CYS A 3 -0.49 1.60 -13.10
N SER A 4 -1.43 0.71 -12.73
CA SER A 4 -2.79 0.69 -13.28
C SER A 4 -3.74 1.55 -12.44
N LEU A 5 -4.17 2.70 -12.96
CA LEU A 5 -5.00 3.66 -12.21
C LEU A 5 -6.35 3.06 -11.77
N GLN A 6 -6.99 2.29 -12.64
CA GLN A 6 -8.28 1.64 -12.35
C GLN A 6 -8.18 0.74 -11.13
N TYR A 7 -7.13 -0.08 -11.04
CA TYR A 7 -6.91 -1.00 -9.93
C TYR A 7 -6.78 -0.27 -8.59
N TYR A 8 -5.91 0.75 -8.51
CA TYR A 8 -5.71 1.50 -7.26
C TYR A 8 -6.93 2.33 -6.88
N PHE A 9 -7.68 2.82 -7.87
CA PHE A 9 -8.94 3.52 -7.64
C PHE A 9 -10.00 2.58 -7.06
N ASP A 10 -10.19 1.42 -7.68
CA ASP A 10 -11.16 0.42 -7.22
C ASP A 10 -10.84 -0.03 -5.80
N GLU A 11 -9.56 -0.23 -5.48
CA GLU A 11 -9.13 -0.65 -4.16
C GLU A 11 -9.39 0.43 -3.08
N PHE A 12 -9.12 1.69 -3.40
CA PHE A 12 -9.46 2.82 -2.53
C PHE A 12 -10.98 2.91 -2.31
N PHE A 13 -11.77 2.84 -3.37
CA PHE A 13 -13.22 2.94 -3.31
C PHE A 13 -13.86 1.79 -2.52
N MET A 14 -13.37 0.57 -2.74
CA MET A 14 -13.81 -0.63 -2.01
C MET A 14 -13.53 -0.54 -0.51
N CYS A 15 -12.48 0.17 -0.10
CA CYS A 15 -12.21 0.42 1.32
C CYS A 15 -13.29 1.29 1.98
N TYR A 16 -13.72 2.35 1.30
CA TYR A 16 -14.75 3.29 1.80
C TYR A 16 -16.19 2.81 1.63
N THR A 17 -16.40 1.71 0.90
CA THR A 17 -17.75 1.17 0.68
C THR A 17 -18.45 0.88 2.02
N PRO A 18 -19.75 1.22 2.18
CA PRO A 18 -20.48 1.06 3.44
C PRO A 18 -20.42 -0.35 4.02
N LYS A 19 -20.47 -1.38 3.16
CA LYS A 19 -20.35 -2.79 3.58
C LYS A 19 -19.02 -3.09 4.28
N SER A 20 -17.91 -2.54 3.77
CA SER A 20 -16.57 -2.69 4.33
C SER A 20 -16.49 -1.99 5.70
N GLN A 21 -16.98 -0.76 5.75
CA GLN A 21 -16.93 0.08 6.95
C GLN A 21 -17.83 -0.43 8.06
N LEU A 22 -19.06 -0.86 7.75
CA LEU A 22 -19.98 -1.44 8.72
C LEU A 22 -19.43 -2.72 9.35
N ARG A 23 -18.76 -3.58 8.57
CA ARG A 23 -18.13 -4.78 9.11
C ARG A 23 -16.97 -4.44 10.06
N ASN A 24 -16.17 -3.43 9.73
CA ASN A 24 -15.06 -3.00 10.58
C ASN A 24 -15.57 -2.37 11.87
N TRP A 25 -16.54 -1.48 11.76
CA TRP A 25 -17.20 -0.85 12.89
C TRP A 25 -17.85 -1.90 13.79
N TYR A 26 -18.59 -2.86 13.24
CA TYR A 26 -19.20 -3.92 14.03
C TYR A 26 -18.17 -4.76 14.82
N ARG A 27 -16.98 -5.01 14.26
CA ARG A 27 -15.95 -5.82 14.90
C ARG A 27 -15.09 -5.05 15.91
N TYR A 28 -14.70 -3.82 15.56
CA TYR A 28 -13.67 -3.08 16.28
C TYR A 28 -14.17 -1.75 16.87
N GLY A 29 -15.38 -1.31 16.55
CA GLY A 29 -15.93 -0.02 17.02
C GLY A 29 -15.41 1.20 16.27
N GLU A 30 -14.51 1.01 15.31
CA GLU A 30 -13.78 2.09 14.63
C GLU A 30 -14.00 2.08 13.12
N GLN A 31 -13.88 3.27 12.52
CA GLN A 31 -13.80 3.38 11.06
C GLN A 31 -12.52 2.72 10.57
N LYS A 32 -12.61 2.01 9.46
CA LYS A 32 -11.45 1.34 8.86
C LYS A 32 -10.49 2.40 8.32
N ASP A 33 -9.23 2.33 8.71
CA ASP A 33 -8.18 3.19 8.14
C ASP A 33 -7.93 2.81 6.67
N CYS A 34 -8.27 3.73 5.76
CA CYS A 34 -8.07 3.61 4.32
C CYS A 34 -6.95 4.53 3.80
N SER A 35 -6.16 5.13 4.69
CA SER A 35 -5.09 6.08 4.35
C SER A 35 -3.99 5.46 3.48
N GLU A 36 -3.69 4.16 3.65
CA GLU A 36 -2.71 3.47 2.83
C GLU A 36 -3.14 3.35 1.37
N ARG A 37 -4.39 2.94 1.13
CA ARG A 37 -4.95 2.84 -0.23
C ARG A 37 -5.01 4.19 -0.92
N TRP A 38 -5.30 5.26 -0.16
CA TRP A 38 -5.23 6.62 -0.66
C TRP A 38 -3.79 7.03 -1.05
N ARG A 39 -2.80 6.70 -0.22
CA ARG A 39 -1.38 6.96 -0.53
C ARG A 39 -0.95 6.25 -1.81
N ASP A 40 -1.39 5.00 -2.01
CA ASP A 40 -1.09 4.24 -3.22
C ASP A 40 -1.70 4.87 -4.47
N LEU A 41 -2.97 5.28 -4.40
CA LEU A 41 -3.65 5.98 -5.49
C LEU A 41 -2.95 7.31 -5.82
N LYS A 42 -2.65 8.12 -4.80
CA LYS A 42 -1.95 9.40 -4.97
C LYS A 42 -0.57 9.20 -5.59
N TRP A 43 0.16 8.17 -5.16
CA TRP A 43 1.45 7.83 -5.75
C TRP A 43 1.33 7.45 -7.22
N CYS A 44 0.29 6.70 -7.59
CA CYS A 44 0.04 6.32 -8.98
C CYS A 44 -0.18 7.54 -9.87
N ILE A 45 -1.04 8.46 -9.41
CA ILE A 45 -1.35 9.71 -10.10
C ILE A 45 -0.08 10.55 -10.24
N SER A 46 0.70 10.73 -9.16
CA SER A 46 1.92 11.53 -9.21
C SER A 46 2.97 10.94 -10.14
N THR A 47 3.06 9.61 -10.22
CA THR A 47 4.04 8.90 -11.06
C THR A 47 3.70 9.02 -12.54
N ARG A 48 2.40 9.02 -12.89
CA ARG A 48 1.97 9.24 -14.28
C ARG A 48 2.10 10.69 -14.76
N MET A 49 2.16 11.65 -13.84
CA MET A 49 2.34 13.07 -14.18
C MET A 49 3.81 13.46 -14.39
N THR A 50 4.74 12.59 -13.99
CA THR A 50 6.18 12.79 -14.20
C THR A 50 6.66 12.27 -15.54
N ASP A 51 7.80 12.78 -16.01
CA ASP A 51 8.48 12.29 -17.22
C ASP A 51 8.99 10.84 -17.06
N GLU A 52 9.33 10.16 -18.15
CA GLU A 52 9.69 8.73 -18.14
C GLU A 52 10.86 8.42 -17.18
N GLU A 53 11.89 9.29 -17.15
CA GLU A 53 13.02 9.14 -16.21
C GLU A 53 12.58 9.29 -14.75
N GLY A 54 11.65 10.21 -14.50
CA GLY A 54 11.06 10.46 -13.18
C GLY A 54 10.19 9.29 -12.72
N GLU A 55 9.40 8.71 -13.62
CA GLU A 55 8.61 7.51 -13.35
C GLU A 55 9.52 6.35 -12.93
N GLN A 56 10.60 6.06 -13.69
CA GLN A 56 11.55 5.01 -13.34
C GLN A 56 12.24 5.27 -12.00
N ALA A 57 12.56 6.51 -11.67
CA ALA A 57 13.10 6.88 -10.37
C ALA A 57 12.10 6.61 -9.23
N MET A 58 10.82 6.95 -9.41
CA MET A 58 9.76 6.71 -8.44
C MET A 58 9.48 5.22 -8.23
N LEU A 59 9.50 4.42 -9.30
CA LEU A 59 9.38 2.97 -9.23
C LEU A 59 10.54 2.34 -8.46
N ARG A 60 11.78 2.76 -8.76
CA ARG A 60 12.98 2.30 -8.04
C ARG A 60 12.91 2.65 -6.55
N ARG A 61 12.49 3.87 -6.20
CA ARG A 61 12.30 4.28 -4.80
C ARG A 61 11.28 3.39 -4.10
N ARG A 62 10.12 3.13 -4.71
CA ARG A 62 9.09 2.24 -4.15
C ARG A 62 9.62 0.83 -3.93
N GLN A 63 10.38 0.29 -4.87
CA GLN A 63 11.00 -1.03 -4.72
C GLN A 63 11.99 -1.08 -3.56
N ILE A 64 12.84 -0.05 -3.42
CA ILE A 64 13.77 0.06 -2.30
C ILE A 64 13.01 0.12 -0.97
N ASP A 65 11.92 0.89 -0.87
CA ASP A 65 11.13 1.00 0.34
C ASP A 65 10.43 -0.31 0.70
N LEU A 66 9.94 -1.06 -0.29
CA LEU A 66 9.39 -2.40 -0.09
C LEU A 66 10.47 -3.37 0.44
N LEU A 67 11.65 -3.38 -0.19
CA LEU A 67 12.77 -4.21 0.27
C LEU A 67 13.21 -3.85 1.69
N LYS A 68 13.23 -2.56 2.03
CA LYS A 68 13.50 -2.10 3.40
C LYS A 68 12.44 -2.62 4.38
N ARG A 69 11.15 -2.50 4.05
CA ARG A 69 10.04 -3.01 4.88
C ARG A 69 10.14 -4.52 5.11
N VAL A 70 10.38 -5.28 4.05
CA VAL A 70 10.54 -6.75 4.14
C VAL A 70 11.76 -7.09 4.98
N ARG A 71 12.90 -6.42 4.75
CA ARG A 71 14.13 -6.65 5.51
C ARG A 71 14.03 -6.23 6.98
N SER A 72 13.22 -5.22 7.31
CA SER A 72 12.96 -4.81 8.69
C SER A 72 11.93 -5.69 9.40
N GLY A 73 11.22 -6.54 8.67
CA GLY A 73 10.28 -7.48 9.26
C GLY A 73 11.01 -8.60 10.01
N PRO A 74 10.30 -9.33 10.88
CA PRO A 74 10.87 -10.48 11.57
C PRO A 74 11.33 -11.54 10.56
N ASN A 75 12.58 -11.98 10.67
CA ASN A 75 13.08 -13.05 9.83
C ASN A 75 12.77 -14.40 10.47
N SER A 76 12.58 -15.45 9.68
CA SER A 76 12.36 -16.81 10.19
C SER A 76 13.52 -17.32 11.06
N GLU A 77 14.71 -16.76 10.90
CA GLU A 77 15.91 -17.05 11.71
C GLU A 77 15.83 -16.43 13.11
N ASP A 78 15.08 -15.34 13.30
CA ASP A 78 14.88 -14.69 14.62
C ASP A 78 14.00 -15.52 15.56
N ILE A 79 13.27 -16.52 15.05
CA ILE A 79 12.41 -17.40 15.87
C ILE A 79 13.25 -18.45 16.61
N TRP A 80 14.45 -18.77 16.11
CA TRP A 80 15.33 -19.81 16.65
C TRP A 80 16.35 -19.25 17.65
N GLU A 81 15.95 -18.32 18.52
CA GLU A 81 16.78 -17.92 19.65
C GLU A 81 16.98 -19.13 20.60
N LEU A 82 18.06 -19.86 20.33
CA LEU A 82 18.85 -20.76 21.20
C LEU A 82 18.06 -21.55 22.25
N ARG A 83 17.65 -22.78 21.86
CA ARG A 83 17.36 -23.87 22.81
C ARG A 83 18.64 -24.33 23.51
#